data_AF-X1EWU7-F1
#
_entry.id   AF-X1EWU7-F1
#
_cell.length_a   1.000
_cell.length_b   1.000
_cell.length_c   1.000
_cell.angle_alpha   90.00
_cell.angle_beta   90.00
_cell.angle_gamma   90.00
#
_symmetry.space_group_name_H-M   'P 1'
#
loop_
_entity.id
_entity.type
_entity.pdbx_description
1 polymer ?
#
loop_
_entity_poly.entity_id
_entity_poly.type
_entity_poly.pdbx_seq_one_letter_code
_entity_poly.pdbx_strand_id
1 'polypeptide(L)'
;TIWRKWIKMSKIQYEMKPVTDKRIKTSRSIFDPLIDEFIRSGAELVEIVVEDRTPGYMVAQLRKRLAKRKLDIEVAPGYDVIYLEKKKPPT
;
A
#
# COMPACT_ATOMS: atom_id res chain seq x y z
N THR A 1 21.11 -45.28 18.53
CA THR A 1 22.05 -44.32 19.14
C THR A 1 21.63 -42.91 18.79
N ILE A 2 21.44 -42.11 19.83
CA ILE A 2 20.70 -40.85 19.88
C ILE A 2 21.63 -39.70 19.43
N TRP A 3 21.22 -38.89 18.45
CA TRP A 3 21.85 -37.59 18.17
C TRP A 3 20.79 -36.48 18.14
N ARG A 4 20.15 -36.26 19.29
CA ARG A 4 19.38 -35.06 19.56
C ARG A 4 20.34 -34.00 20.10
N LYS A 5 21.05 -33.34 19.19
CA LYS A 5 21.91 -32.19 19.51
C LYS A 5 21.02 -31.07 20.04
N TRP A 6 21.11 -30.78 21.34
CA TRP A 6 20.36 -29.72 21.99
C TRP A 6 20.80 -28.37 21.43
N ILE A 7 20.00 -27.80 20.52
CA ILE A 7 20.16 -26.40 20.12
C ILE A 7 19.76 -25.56 21.34
N LYS A 8 20.73 -24.97 22.03
CA LYS A 8 20.48 -23.93 23.02
C LYS A 8 19.92 -22.71 22.29
N MET A 9 18.59 -22.57 22.26
CA MET A 9 17.94 -21.36 21.78
C MET A 9 18.23 -20.22 22.77
N SER A 10 19.10 -19.29 22.36
CA SER A 10 19.27 -18.01 23.05
C SER A 10 18.01 -17.17 22.85
N LYS A 11 17.33 -16.79 23.94
CA LYS A 11 16.13 -15.94 23.90
C LYS A 11 16.57 -14.49 24.08
N ILE A 12 16.72 -13.76 22.97
CA ILE A 12 17.00 -12.31 23.01
C ILE A 12 15.66 -11.60 23.26
N GLN A 13 15.55 -10.93 24.40
CA GLN A 13 14.41 -10.07 24.76
C GLN A 13 14.87 -8.62 24.57
N TYR A 14 14.17 -7.87 23.72
CA TYR A 14 14.47 -6.45 23.48
C TYR A 14 13.30 -5.61 23.99
N GLU A 15 13.54 -4.81 25.03
CA GLU A 15 12.56 -3.83 25.49
C GLU A 15 12.66 -2.58 24.62
N MET A 16 11.65 -2.36 23.78
CA MET A 16 11.54 -1.12 23.02
C MET A 16 11.14 0.01 23.96
N LYS A 17 11.94 1.09 24.00
CA LYS A 17 11.56 2.31 24.72
C LYS A 17 10.25 2.86 24.13
N PRO A 18 9.33 3.36 24.98
CA PRO A 18 8.08 3.95 24.51
C PRO A 18 8.38 5.16 23.62
N VAL A 19 7.74 5.21 22.44
CA VAL A 19 7.83 6.37 21.55
C VAL A 19 6.96 7.48 22.13
N THR A 20 7.60 8.52 22.69
CA THR A 20 6.94 9.67 23.33
C THR A 20 6.38 10.67 22.31
N ASP A 21 6.97 10.73 21.11
CA ASP A 21 6.56 11.64 20.04
C ASP A 21 6.31 10.87 18.74
N LYS A 22 5.05 10.84 18.29
CA LYS A 22 4.71 10.38 16.94
C LYS A 22 5.20 11.43 15.95
N ARG A 23 6.32 11.14 15.28
CA ARG A 23 6.83 11.97 14.16
C ARG A 23 5.69 12.28 13.18
N ILE A 24 5.34 13.56 13.06
CA ILE A 24 4.36 14.02 12.08
C ILE A 24 5.00 13.86 10.70
N LYS A 25 4.46 12.94 9.90
CA LYS A 25 5.01 12.64 8.58
C LYS A 25 4.53 13.71 7.59
N THR A 26 5.38 14.69 7.31
CA THR A 26 5.14 15.79 6.36
C THR A 26 5.35 15.41 4.90
N SER A 27 5.90 14.22 4.59
CA SER A 27 6.19 13.85 3.21
C SER A 27 4.95 13.33 2.46
N ARG A 28 4.67 13.97 1.32
CA ARG A 28 3.72 13.49 0.31
C ARG A 28 4.33 12.26 -0.37
N SER A 29 3.50 11.28 -0.70
CA SER A 29 3.96 10.09 -1.39
C SER A 29 4.04 10.32 -2.88
N ILE A 30 4.94 9.56 -3.50
CA ILE A 30 5.02 9.39 -4.94
C ILE A 30 3.69 8.96 -5.58
N PHE A 31 2.77 8.32 -4.85
CA PHE A 31 1.47 7.90 -5.38
C PHE A 31 0.39 8.97 -5.30
N ASP A 32 0.58 10.01 -4.48
CA ASP A 32 -0.47 11.04 -4.31
C ASP A 32 -0.69 11.85 -5.60
N PRO A 33 0.36 12.26 -6.37
CA PRO A 33 0.18 12.94 -7.66
C PRO A 33 -0.63 12.14 -8.68
N LEU A 34 -0.45 10.81 -8.72
CA LEU A 34 -1.18 9.93 -9.63
C LEU A 34 -2.68 9.93 -9.31
N ILE A 35 -3.04 9.85 -8.02
CA ILE A 35 -4.44 9.92 -7.57
C ILE A 35 -5.02 11.29 -7.90
N ASP A 36 -4.25 12.37 -7.70
CA ASP A 36 -4.70 13.73 -7.99
C ASP A 36 -4.95 13.94 -9.49
N GLU A 37 -4.12 13.35 -10.33
CA GLU A 37 -4.29 13.38 -11.79
C GLU A 37 -5.54 12.60 -12.23
N PHE A 38 -5.76 11.40 -11.69
CA PHE A 38 -6.99 10.64 -11.96
C PHE A 38 -8.26 11.40 -11.57
N ILE A 39 -8.27 12.06 -10.39
CA ILE A 39 -9.40 12.88 -9.97
C ILE A 39 -9.58 14.08 -10.90
N ARG A 40 -8.49 14.77 -11.25
CA ARG A 40 -8.51 15.96 -12.10
C ARG A 40 -8.94 15.65 -13.54
N SER A 41 -8.58 14.49 -14.08
CA SER A 41 -8.95 14.12 -15.44
C SER A 41 -10.46 13.93 -15.61
N GLY A 42 -11.18 13.67 -14.51
CA GLY A 42 -12.60 13.39 -14.55
C GLY A 42 -12.95 12.04 -15.15
N ALA A 43 -11.97 11.23 -15.57
CA ALA A 43 -12.19 9.91 -16.15
C ALA A 43 -12.89 8.97 -15.15
N GLU A 44 -13.75 8.09 -15.65
CA GLU A 44 -14.42 7.09 -14.82
C GLU A 44 -13.54 5.87 -14.56
N LEU A 45 -12.66 5.54 -15.51
CA LEU A 45 -11.75 4.41 -15.49
C LEU A 45 -10.43 4.82 -16.13
N VAL A 46 -9.30 4.48 -15.50
CA VAL A 46 -7.97 4.62 -16.10
C VAL A 46 -7.14 3.36 -15.89
N GLU A 47 -6.31 3.07 -16.88
CA GLU A 47 -5.29 2.02 -16.84
C GLU A 47 -3.92 2.64 -16.53
N ILE A 48 -3.16 2.00 -15.66
CA ILE A 48 -1.82 2.40 -15.25
C ILE A 48 -0.87 1.25 -15.58
N VAL A 49 0.05 1.50 -16.50
CA VAL A 49 1.15 0.56 -16.80
C VAL A 49 2.17 0.63 -15.67
N VAL A 50 2.56 -0.53 -15.15
CA VAL A 50 3.52 -0.62 -14.05
C VAL A 50 4.89 -1.01 -14.60
N GLU A 51 5.73 -0.01 -14.84
CA GLU A 51 7.14 -0.22 -15.17
C GLU A 51 7.97 -0.31 -13.88
N ASP A 52 8.90 -1.27 -13.83
CA ASP A 52 9.89 -1.46 -12.75
C ASP A 52 9.35 -1.71 -11.32
N ARG A 53 8.05 -2.01 -11.18
CA ARG A 53 7.43 -2.32 -9.89
C ARG A 53 6.49 -3.50 -10.00
N THR A 54 6.17 -4.11 -8.85
CA THR A 54 5.16 -5.17 -8.82
C THR A 54 3.76 -4.55 -8.73
N PRO A 55 2.78 -5.03 -9.53
CA PRO A 55 1.39 -4.58 -9.45
C PRO A 55 0.83 -4.70 -8.03
N GLY A 56 1.15 -5.80 -7.32
CA GLY A 56 0.71 -6.02 -5.95
C GLY A 56 1.19 -4.95 -4.96
N TYR A 57 2.45 -4.50 -5.07
CA TYR A 57 2.95 -3.42 -4.22
C TYR A 57 2.18 -2.12 -4.48
N MET A 58 2.00 -1.77 -5.75
CA MET A 58 1.29 -0.55 -6.13
C MET A 58 -0.17 -0.57 -5.70
N VAL A 59 -0.89 -1.67 -5.90
CA VAL A 59 -2.27 -1.85 -5.43
C VAL A 59 -2.37 -1.63 -3.92
N ALA A 60 -1.47 -2.23 -3.13
CA ALA A 60 -1.47 -2.09 -1.69
C ALA A 60 -1.20 -0.64 -1.24
N GLN A 61 -0.30 0.08 -1.93
CA GLN A 61 -0.04 1.49 -1.63
C GLN A 61 -1.22 2.38 -2.00
N LEU A 62 -1.78 2.21 -3.20
CA LEU A 62 -2.93 2.97 -3.68
C LEU A 62 -4.15 2.78 -2.77
N ARG A 63 -4.52 1.54 -2.43
CA ARG A 63 -5.63 1.25 -1.52
C ARG A 63 -5.46 1.93 -0.16
N LYS A 64 -4.26 1.90 0.42
CA LYS A 64 -3.96 2.60 1.68
C LYS A 64 -4.18 4.11 1.57
N ARG A 65 -3.86 4.72 0.42
CA ARG A 65 -4.04 6.15 0.18
C ARG A 65 -5.49 6.54 -0.05
N LEU A 66 -6.20 5.79 -0.87
CA LEU A 66 -7.62 6.01 -1.11
C LEU A 66 -8.41 5.91 0.20
N ALA A 67 -8.14 4.88 1.01
CA ALA A 67 -8.74 4.74 2.34
C ALA A 67 -8.41 5.91 3.27
N LYS A 68 -7.14 6.35 3.32
CA LYS A 68 -6.71 7.49 4.13
C LYS A 68 -7.41 8.79 3.71
N ARG A 69 -7.64 8.97 2.41
CA ARG A 69 -8.29 10.16 1.83
C ARG A 69 -9.81 10.03 1.76
N LYS A 70 -10.39 8.89 2.18
CA LYS A 70 -11.82 8.58 2.11
C LYS A 70 -12.40 8.78 0.70
N LEU A 71 -11.64 8.36 -0.31
CA LEU A 71 -12.04 8.47 -1.72
C LEU A 71 -12.79 7.20 -2.14
N ASP A 72 -13.90 7.39 -2.85
CA ASP A 72 -14.73 6.30 -3.37
C ASP A 72 -14.23 5.81 -4.73
N ILE A 73 -13.00 5.29 -4.71
CA ILE A 73 -12.26 4.81 -5.89
C ILE A 73 -11.84 3.38 -5.62
N GLU A 74 -12.05 2.50 -6.61
CA GLU A 74 -11.62 1.12 -6.59
C GLU A 74 -10.29 0.92 -7.31
N VAL A 75 -9.50 -0.03 -6.82
CA VAL A 75 -8.22 -0.43 -7.42
C VAL A 75 -8.28 -1.91 -7.75
N ALA A 76 -8.22 -2.24 -9.03
CA ALA A 76 -8.22 -3.60 -9.53
C ALA A 76 -6.86 -3.96 -10.16
N PRO A 77 -6.21 -5.07 -9.75
CA PRO A 77 -4.99 -5.56 -10.39
C PRO A 77 -5.28 -6.20 -11.76
N GLY A 78 -4.49 -5.86 -12.77
CA GLY A 78 -4.27 -6.66 -13.98
C GLY A 78 -2.94 -7.42 -13.91
N TYR A 79 -2.51 -8.02 -15.03
CA TYR A 79 -1.24 -8.75 -15.11
C TYR A 79 -0.03 -7.79 -14.99
N ASP A 80 0.11 -6.85 -15.92
CA ASP A 80 1.15 -5.81 -15.92
C ASP A 80 0.59 -4.38 -15.73
N VAL A 81 -0.71 -4.29 -15.49
CA VAL A 81 -1.46 -3.02 -15.39
C VAL A 81 -2.28 -2.96 -14.10
N ILE A 82 -2.67 -1.75 -13.72
CA ILE A 82 -3.58 -1.49 -12.61
C ILE A 82 -4.70 -0.59 -13.10
N TYR A 83 -5.93 -0.93 -12.73
CA TYR A 83 -7.09 -0.11 -13.03
C TYR A 83 -7.50 0.72 -11.81
N LEU A 84 -7.78 2.00 -12.04
CA LEU A 84 -8.49 2.86 -11.10
C LEU A 84 -9.87 3.17 -11.65
N GLU A 85 -10.91 2.87 -10.87
CA GLU A 85 -12.30 3.08 -11.27
C GLU A 85 -13.02 3.90 -10.20
N LYS A 86 -13.84 4.87 -10.59
CA LYS A 86 -14.77 5.52 -9.65
C LYS A 86 -15.89 4.56 -9.29
N LYS A 87 -16.18 4.43 -8.00
CA LYS A 87 -17.35 3.67 -7.59
C LYS A 87 -18.61 4.43 -7.98
N LYS A 88 -19.44 3.81 -8.82
CA LYS A 88 -20.80 4.31 -9.05
C LYS A 88 -21.61 4.10 -7.77
N PRO A 89 -22.42 5.08 -7.35
CA PRO A 89 -23.38 4.83 -6.29
C PRO A 89 -24.28 3.65 -6.71
N PRO A 90 -24.66 2.76 -5.79
CA PRO A 90 -25.60 1.69 -6.10
C PRO A 90 -26.91 2.32 -6.56
N THR A 91 -27.32 2.00 -7.79
CA THR A 91 -28.63 2.36 -8.35
C THR A 91 -29.74 1.57 -7.67
#